data_AF-A0AAD6A495-F1
#
_entry.id   AF-A0AAD6A495-F1
#
_cell.length_a   1.000
_cell.length_b   1.000
_cell.length_c   1.000
_cell.angle_alpha   90.00
_cell.angle_beta   90.00
_cell.angle_gamma   90.00
#
_symmetry.space_group_name_H-M   'P 1'
#
loop_
_entity.id
_entity.type
_entity.pdbx_description
1 polymer ?
#
loop_
_entity_poly.entity_id
_entity_poly.type
_entity_poly.pdbx_seq_one_letter_code
_entity_poly.pdbx_strand_id
1 'polypeptide(L)'
;MEAQVVTSGKNGRGYHYILANLGFSNMSLDRVTSGGANITGFQIINPDSPIVQQFLQRWERLDEREFPEAKNTPLKYTSALTHDAILVIAEAFRYLRRQRVDVSRRGSAGDCLANPAVPWSQGIDIERALKMVQVQGMTGNIQFDTFGRRSNYTIEVYEMKAAGPRKIGYWNEYEKFVYIMDPQVTNESSSVENRTIVVTTIMEAPYVMYKKNHMLMDGNDRYEGYCVDLASEIAKHVGIRYKLSVVPDGKYGARDPETKTWNGMVGELVYG
;
A
#
# COMPACT_ATOMS: atom_id res chain seq x y z
N MET A 1 -11.24 -7.66 7.40
CA MET A 1 -10.75 -8.00 6.05
C MET A 1 -9.80 -9.19 6.09
N GLU A 2 -8.69 -9.11 6.84
CA GLU A 2 -7.66 -10.15 6.93
C GLU A 2 -8.22 -11.56 7.19
N ALA A 3 -9.06 -11.73 8.21
CA ALA A 3 -9.62 -13.03 8.58
C ALA A 3 -10.43 -13.70 7.45
N GLN A 4 -11.26 -12.95 6.72
CA GLN A 4 -12.09 -13.53 5.66
C GLN A 4 -11.26 -13.90 4.42
N VAL A 5 -10.28 -13.08 4.03
CA VAL A 5 -9.40 -13.37 2.89
C VAL A 5 -8.60 -14.66 3.12
N VAL A 6 -8.08 -14.82 4.34
CA VAL A 6 -7.34 -16.02 4.74
C VAL A 6 -8.27 -17.24 4.81
N THR A 7 -9.44 -17.12 5.45
CA THR A 7 -10.40 -18.24 5.54
C THR A 7 -10.92 -18.67 4.16
N SER A 8 -11.05 -17.74 3.20
CA SER A 8 -11.42 -18.05 1.82
C SER A 8 -10.25 -18.53 0.94
N GLY A 9 -9.03 -18.66 1.50
CA GLY A 9 -7.84 -19.13 0.75
C GLY A 9 -7.34 -18.16 -0.32
N LYS A 10 -7.76 -16.88 -0.29
CA LYS A 10 -7.40 -15.87 -1.31
C LYS A 10 -6.15 -15.08 -0.96
N ASN A 11 -5.31 -15.60 -0.08
CA ASN A 11 -4.03 -15.01 0.30
C ASN A 11 -2.83 -15.69 -0.38
N GLY A 12 -3.07 -16.62 -1.32
CA GLY A 12 -2.03 -17.33 -2.07
C GLY A 12 -1.23 -16.46 -3.04
N ARG A 13 -0.14 -17.03 -3.59
CA ARG A 13 0.56 -16.46 -4.76
C ARG A 13 -0.43 -16.31 -5.92
N GLY A 14 -0.28 -15.25 -6.71
CA GLY A 14 -1.19 -14.88 -7.80
C GLY A 14 -2.16 -13.74 -7.41
N TYR A 15 -2.49 -13.58 -6.13
CA TYR A 15 -3.31 -12.47 -5.66
C TYR A 15 -2.50 -11.19 -5.38
N HIS A 16 -3.08 -10.04 -5.74
CA HIS A 16 -2.55 -8.71 -5.42
C HIS A 16 -3.65 -7.81 -4.87
N TYR A 17 -3.43 -7.26 -3.68
CA TYR A 17 -4.33 -6.32 -3.02
C TYR A 17 -3.76 -4.90 -3.00
N ILE A 18 -4.64 -3.93 -3.21
CA ILE A 18 -4.33 -2.50 -3.02
C ILE A 18 -5.21 -1.96 -1.90
N LEU A 19 -4.59 -1.43 -0.85
CA LEU A 19 -5.29 -0.80 0.27
C LEU A 19 -5.37 0.71 0.04
N ALA A 20 -6.56 1.17 -0.35
CA ALA A 20 -6.84 2.57 -0.65
C ALA A 20 -7.14 3.39 0.63
N ASN A 21 -6.16 3.47 1.53
CA ASN A 21 -6.20 4.37 2.70
C ASN A 21 -4.82 5.04 2.89
N LEU A 22 -4.72 6.01 3.81
CA LEU A 22 -3.51 6.80 4.05
C LEU A 22 -2.67 6.33 5.26
N GLY A 23 -2.98 5.15 5.80
CA GLY A 23 -2.44 4.64 7.06
C GLY A 23 -1.98 3.19 6.97
N PHE A 24 -1.24 2.84 5.92
CA PHE A 24 -0.77 1.49 5.64
C PHE A 24 0.07 0.87 6.77
N SER A 25 0.97 1.65 7.39
CA SER A 25 1.89 1.15 8.42
C SER A 25 1.21 0.64 9.69
N ASN A 26 -0.03 1.07 9.94
CA ASN A 26 -0.75 0.75 11.18
C ASN A 26 -1.61 -0.53 11.04
N MET A 27 -1.50 -1.25 9.93
CA MET A 27 -2.32 -2.42 9.64
C MET A 27 -1.52 -3.71 9.86
N SER A 28 -2.07 -4.62 10.67
CA SER A 28 -1.62 -6.02 10.72
C SER A 28 -2.07 -6.72 9.44
N LEU A 29 -1.11 -7.16 8.61
CA LEU A 29 -1.37 -7.85 7.33
C LEU A 29 -0.56 -9.14 7.19
N ASP A 30 0.10 -9.57 8.26
CA ASP A 30 1.07 -10.67 8.26
C ASP A 30 0.45 -11.99 7.81
N ARG A 31 -0.84 -12.24 8.10
CA ARG A 31 -1.49 -13.50 7.70
C ARG A 31 -1.78 -13.55 6.21
N VAL A 32 -2.01 -12.41 5.58
CA VAL A 32 -2.26 -12.33 4.14
C VAL A 32 -0.93 -12.42 3.38
N THR A 33 0.11 -11.72 3.85
CA THR A 33 1.44 -11.81 3.22
C THR A 33 2.12 -13.17 3.40
N SER A 34 1.89 -13.84 4.54
CA SER A 34 2.38 -15.21 4.76
C SER A 34 1.83 -16.22 3.74
N GLY A 35 0.67 -15.96 3.14
CA GLY A 35 0.12 -16.81 2.07
C GLY A 35 0.80 -16.61 0.71
N GLY A 36 1.52 -15.50 0.51
CA GLY A 36 2.23 -15.18 -0.73
C GLY A 36 1.55 -14.16 -1.64
N ALA A 37 0.39 -13.60 -1.24
CA ALA A 37 -0.23 -12.47 -1.93
C ALA A 37 0.58 -11.18 -1.74
N ASN A 38 0.68 -10.38 -2.80
CA ASN A 38 1.30 -9.05 -2.72
C ASN A 38 0.29 -8.03 -2.19
N ILE A 39 0.75 -7.09 -1.37
CA ILE A 39 -0.09 -6.00 -0.85
C ILE A 39 0.64 -4.68 -1.03
N THR A 40 -0.03 -3.74 -1.68
CA THR A 40 0.42 -2.35 -1.84
C THR A 40 -0.53 -1.42 -1.11
N GLY A 41 -0.03 -0.35 -0.52
CA GLY A 41 -0.87 0.68 0.09
C GLY A 41 -0.18 2.02 0.18
N PHE A 42 -0.86 2.97 0.81
CA PHE A 42 -0.46 4.36 0.83
C PHE A 42 -0.31 4.88 2.26
N GLN A 43 0.65 5.78 2.44
CA GLN A 43 0.99 6.36 3.74
C GLN A 43 1.19 7.86 3.57
N ILE A 44 0.50 8.66 4.38
CA ILE A 44 0.68 10.12 4.36
C ILE A 44 1.67 10.61 5.44
N ILE A 45 1.85 9.86 6.52
CA ILE A 45 2.80 10.18 7.57
C ILE A 45 4.14 9.52 7.22
N ASN A 46 5.16 10.33 6.99
CA ASN A 46 6.54 9.85 6.87
C ASN A 46 7.15 9.65 8.29
N PRO A 47 7.45 8.40 8.72
CA PRO A 47 8.03 8.12 10.03
C PRO A 47 9.45 8.71 10.22
N ASP A 48 10.17 8.95 9.13
CA ASP A 48 11.52 9.52 9.14
C ASP A 48 11.51 11.06 9.28
N SER A 49 10.33 11.68 9.23
CA SER A 49 10.19 13.13 9.40
C SER A 49 10.57 13.54 10.83
N PRO A 50 11.48 14.54 11.02
CA PRO A 50 11.84 15.03 12.35
C PRO A 50 10.64 15.53 13.16
N ILE A 51 9.64 16.15 12.50
CA ILE A 51 8.41 16.63 13.14
C ILE A 51 7.63 15.45 13.73
N VAL A 52 7.55 14.35 12.98
CA VAL A 52 6.84 13.14 13.40
C VAL A 52 7.60 12.44 14.52
N GLN A 53 8.91 12.29 14.40
CA GLN A 53 9.75 11.69 15.44
C GLN A 53 9.67 12.46 16.77
N GLN A 54 9.74 13.79 16.72
CA GLN A 54 9.59 14.65 17.89
C GLN A 54 8.19 14.54 18.50
N PHE A 55 7.15 14.49 17.66
CA PHE A 55 5.78 14.29 18.12
C PHE A 55 5.62 12.94 18.83
N LEU A 56 6.13 11.85 18.25
CA LEU A 56 6.05 10.50 18.82
C LEU A 56 6.77 10.41 20.17
N GLN A 57 7.95 11.02 20.32
CA GLN A 57 8.65 11.09 21.61
C GLN A 57 7.82 11.77 22.71
N ARG A 58 7.03 12.79 22.35
CA ARG A 58 6.11 13.45 23.29
C ARG A 58 4.86 12.62 23.51
N TRP A 59 4.31 12.01 22.47
CA TRP A 59 3.11 11.18 22.48
C TRP A 59 3.26 10.00 23.46
N GLU A 60 4.42 9.34 23.46
CA GLU A 60 4.74 8.24 24.37
C GLU A 60 4.83 8.64 25.86
N ARG A 61 5.03 9.94 26.14
CA ARG A 61 5.18 10.50 27.48
C ARG A 61 3.90 11.16 28.02
N LEU A 62 2.79 11.09 27.29
CA LEU A 62 1.52 11.64 27.74
C LEU A 62 1.02 10.89 28.99
N ASP A 63 0.37 11.62 29.90
CA ASP A 63 -0.26 11.03 31.08
C ASP A 63 -1.47 10.20 30.64
N GLU A 64 -1.45 8.90 30.91
CA GLU A 64 -2.53 7.96 30.58
C GLU A 64 -3.86 8.29 31.27
N ARG A 65 -3.81 9.06 32.38
CA ARG A 65 -5.03 9.52 33.07
C ARG A 65 -5.76 10.61 32.29
N GLU A 66 -5.01 11.48 31.61
CA GLU A 66 -5.55 12.58 30.81
C GLU A 66 -5.83 12.13 29.36
N PHE A 67 -4.95 11.28 28.83
CA PHE A 67 -5.02 10.75 27.46
C PHE A 67 -5.05 9.21 27.48
N PRO A 68 -6.18 8.60 27.85
CA PRO A 68 -6.32 7.15 27.83
C PRO A 68 -6.07 6.60 26.42
N GLU A 69 -5.45 5.43 26.34
CA GLU A 69 -5.14 4.69 25.09
C GLU A 69 -4.09 5.31 24.16
N ALA A 70 -3.60 6.53 24.42
CA ALA A 70 -2.61 7.21 23.56
C ALA A 70 -1.34 6.38 23.38
N LYS A 71 -0.81 5.82 24.48
CA LYS A 71 0.47 5.08 24.49
C LYS A 71 0.40 3.73 23.77
N ASN A 72 -0.75 3.05 23.82
CA ASN A 72 -0.92 1.71 23.26
C ASN A 72 -1.48 1.71 21.83
N THR A 73 -1.80 2.88 21.29
CA THR A 73 -2.40 3.02 19.96
C THR A 73 -1.41 3.65 19.00
N PRO A 74 -1.08 3.00 17.86
CA PRO A 74 -0.22 3.61 16.86
C PRO A 74 -0.86 4.90 16.31
N LEU A 75 -0.02 5.90 16.03
CA LEU A 75 -0.47 7.21 15.54
C LEU A 75 -1.28 7.07 14.25
N LYS A 76 -2.59 7.31 14.32
CA LYS A 76 -3.49 7.26 13.16
C LYS A 76 -3.27 8.49 12.27
N TYR A 77 -3.36 8.30 10.95
CA TYR A 77 -3.29 9.41 9.99
C TYR A 77 -4.38 10.48 10.23
N THR A 78 -5.56 10.07 10.71
CA THR A 78 -6.63 11.00 11.10
C THR A 78 -6.22 11.87 12.29
N SER A 79 -5.55 11.32 13.29
CA SER A 79 -5.00 12.07 14.42
C SER A 79 -3.91 13.04 14.00
N ALA A 80 -3.04 12.62 13.06
CA ALA A 80 -2.03 13.51 12.49
C ALA A 80 -2.66 14.69 11.72
N LEU A 81 -3.71 14.43 10.94
CA LEU A 81 -4.48 15.48 10.26
C LEU A 81 -5.15 16.43 11.26
N THR A 82 -5.69 15.93 12.38
CA THR A 82 -6.29 16.77 13.43
C THR A 82 -5.27 17.70 14.07
N HIS A 83 -4.08 17.20 14.37
CA HIS A 83 -2.98 18.02 14.90
C HIS A 83 -2.59 19.11 13.89
N ASP A 84 -2.39 18.73 12.63
CA ASP A 84 -2.06 19.66 11.56
C ASP A 84 -3.18 20.70 11.32
N ALA A 85 -4.45 20.33 11.52
CA ALA A 85 -5.57 21.27 11.44
C ALA A 85 -5.49 22.37 12.50
N ILE A 86 -5.10 22.04 13.75
CA ILE A 86 -4.89 23.04 14.80
C ILE A 86 -3.71 23.97 14.45
N LEU A 87 -2.63 23.43 13.87
CA LEU A 87 -1.51 24.22 13.39
C LEU A 87 -1.96 25.24 12.31
N VAL A 88 -2.76 24.80 11.34
CA VAL A 88 -3.30 25.68 10.29
C VAL A 88 -4.20 26.77 10.88
N ILE A 89 -5.12 26.41 11.78
CA ILE A 89 -6.02 27.37 12.45
C ILE A 89 -5.20 28.42 13.22
N ALA A 90 -4.19 27.98 13.99
CA ALA A 90 -3.34 28.87 14.75
C ALA A 90 -2.57 29.86 13.84
N GLU A 91 -1.99 29.38 12.74
CA GLU A 91 -1.25 30.25 11.82
C GLU A 91 -2.17 31.22 11.06
N ALA A 92 -3.39 30.80 10.69
CA ALA A 92 -4.38 31.67 10.07
C ALA A 92 -4.78 32.85 10.98
N PHE A 93 -5.08 32.58 12.26
CA PHE A 93 -5.40 33.65 13.21
C PHE A 93 -4.20 34.53 13.56
N ARG A 94 -2.99 33.96 13.58
CA ARG A 94 -1.76 34.73 13.71
C ARG A 94 -1.53 35.66 12.52
N TYR A 95 -1.84 35.22 11.30
CA TYR A 95 -1.82 36.04 10.10
C TYR A 95 -2.83 37.20 10.19
N LEU A 96 -4.09 36.91 10.52
CA LEU A 96 -5.13 37.94 10.67
C LEU A 96 -4.74 39.02 11.69
N ARG A 97 -4.19 38.59 12.84
CA ARG A 97 -3.69 39.51 13.88
C ARG A 97 -2.54 40.38 13.37
N ARG A 98 -1.61 39.83 12.59
CA ARG A 98 -0.50 40.58 11.98
C ARG A 98 -0.98 41.62 10.96
N GLN A 99 -1.99 41.26 10.17
CA GLN A 99 -2.63 42.15 9.20
C GLN A 99 -3.58 43.16 9.86
N ARG A 100 -3.76 43.11 11.19
CA ARG A 100 -4.68 43.96 11.96
C ARG A 100 -6.13 43.87 11.48
N VAL A 101 -6.53 42.69 10.99
CA VAL A 101 -7.92 42.41 10.61
C VAL A 101 -8.71 42.09 11.88
N ASP A 102 -9.70 42.92 12.21
CA ASP A 102 -10.60 42.67 13.33
C ASP A 102 -11.69 41.67 12.92
N VAL A 103 -11.60 40.47 13.48
CA VAL A 103 -12.57 39.39 13.32
C VAL A 103 -13.49 39.25 14.54
N SER A 104 -13.58 40.29 15.38
CA SER A 104 -14.49 40.29 16.52
C SER A 104 -15.94 40.41 16.04
N ARG A 105 -16.78 39.45 16.41
CA ARG A 105 -18.20 39.50 16.09
C ARG A 105 -18.89 40.55 16.97
N ARG A 106 -19.50 41.57 16.34
CA ARG A 106 -20.31 42.58 17.04
C ARG A 106 -21.74 42.06 17.24
N GLY A 107 -21.96 41.32 18.33
CA GLY A 107 -23.28 40.80 18.71
C GLY A 107 -23.43 39.28 18.55
N SER A 108 -24.59 38.77 18.97
CA SER A 108 -24.92 37.34 18.87
C SER A 108 -25.17 36.91 17.43
N ALA A 109 -25.03 35.61 17.15
CA ALA A 109 -25.28 35.08 15.81
C ALA A 109 -26.76 35.02 15.42
N GLY A 110 -27.66 35.08 16.40
CA GLY A 110 -29.08 34.82 16.19
C GLY A 110 -29.35 33.34 15.94
N ASP A 111 -30.56 33.05 15.45
CA ASP A 111 -30.97 31.70 15.06
C ASP A 111 -30.38 31.33 13.70
N CYS A 112 -29.89 30.09 13.55
CA CYS A 112 -29.43 29.58 12.27
C CYS A 112 -30.58 29.42 11.25
N LEU A 113 -31.83 29.42 11.71
CA LEU A 113 -33.04 29.38 10.89
C LEU A 113 -33.65 30.76 10.61
N ALA A 114 -32.94 31.85 10.95
CA ALA A 114 -33.38 33.20 10.63
C ALA A 114 -33.66 33.35 9.12
N ASN A 115 -34.75 34.03 8.77
CA ASN A 115 -35.17 34.24 7.39
C ASN A 115 -35.45 35.73 7.10
N PRO A 116 -34.59 36.43 6.34
CA PRO A 116 -33.37 35.90 5.70
C PRO A 116 -32.23 35.71 6.69
N ALA A 117 -31.41 34.68 6.46
CA ALA A 117 -30.16 34.50 7.18
C ALA A 117 -29.18 35.61 6.77
N VAL A 118 -28.53 36.26 7.74
CA VAL A 118 -27.57 37.34 7.49
C VAL A 118 -26.15 36.80 7.68
N PRO A 119 -25.37 36.61 6.60
CA PRO A 119 -23.99 36.15 6.70
C PRO A 119 -23.11 37.17 7.43
N TRP A 120 -22.15 36.65 8.21
CA TRP A 120 -21.16 37.49 8.87
C TRP A 120 -19.98 37.75 7.93
N SER A 121 -19.76 39.00 7.55
CA SER A 121 -18.82 39.37 6.47
C SER A 121 -17.37 38.99 6.75
N GLN A 122 -16.92 39.04 8.02
CA GLN A 122 -15.56 38.65 8.40
C GLN A 122 -15.28 37.14 8.18
N GLY A 123 -16.31 36.30 7.99
CA GLY A 123 -16.13 34.89 7.65
C GLY A 123 -15.31 34.69 6.37
N ILE A 124 -15.43 35.61 5.39
CA ILE A 124 -14.69 35.57 4.12
C ILE A 124 -13.19 35.82 4.36
N ASP A 125 -12.85 36.72 5.28
CA ASP A 125 -11.46 37.01 5.63
C ASP A 125 -10.81 35.85 6.38
N ILE A 126 -11.58 35.16 7.24
CA ILE A 126 -11.13 33.94 7.93
C ILE A 126 -10.88 32.81 6.92
N GLU A 127 -11.82 32.58 6.00
CA GLU A 127 -11.68 31.57 4.95
C GLU A 127 -10.44 31.85 4.08
N ARG A 128 -10.26 33.10 3.66
CA ARG A 128 -9.09 33.52 2.88
C ARG A 128 -7.80 33.29 3.66
N ALA A 129 -7.76 33.66 4.95
CA ALA A 129 -6.59 33.45 5.80
C ALA A 129 -6.25 31.96 5.93
N LEU A 130 -7.24 31.09 6.13
CA LEU A 130 -7.05 29.63 6.19
C LEU A 130 -6.46 29.07 4.90
N LYS A 131 -7.00 29.48 3.74
CA LYS A 131 -6.55 29.01 2.42
C LYS A 131 -5.14 29.52 2.05
N MET A 132 -4.71 30.64 2.63
CA MET A 132 -3.37 31.21 2.44
C MET A 132 -2.29 30.57 3.32
N VAL A 133 -2.67 29.75 4.32
CA VAL A 133 -1.68 29.09 5.18
C VAL A 133 -0.86 28.09 4.38
N GLN A 134 0.46 28.23 4.47
CA GLN A 134 1.43 27.25 4.01
C GLN A 134 2.40 26.92 5.15
N VAL A 135 2.36 25.68 5.63
CA VAL A 135 3.16 25.21 6.77
C VAL A 135 3.58 23.76 6.59
N GLN A 136 4.64 23.34 7.30
CA GLN A 136 5.06 21.95 7.38
C GLN A 136 4.49 21.31 8.65
N GLY A 137 3.78 20.19 8.52
CA GLY A 137 3.20 19.43 9.62
C GLY A 137 3.59 17.95 9.61
N MET A 138 2.86 17.13 10.35
CA MET A 138 3.07 15.68 10.38
C MET A 138 2.74 15.02 9.04
N THR A 139 1.83 15.62 8.26
CA THR A 139 1.41 15.14 6.93
C THR A 139 2.15 15.84 5.78
N GLY A 140 3.38 16.31 6.06
CA GLY A 140 4.25 16.99 5.09
C GLY A 140 3.87 18.45 4.86
N ASN A 141 4.00 18.90 3.61
CA ASN A 141 3.66 20.26 3.20
C ASN A 141 2.14 20.45 3.18
N ILE A 142 1.63 21.40 3.95
CA ILE A 142 0.21 21.71 4.05
C ILE A 142 -0.03 23.05 3.35
N GLN A 143 -0.82 23.00 2.28
CA GLN A 143 -1.31 24.16 1.56
C GLN A 143 -2.64 23.81 0.89
N PHE A 144 -3.39 24.83 0.51
CA PHE A 144 -4.72 24.68 -0.06
C PHE A 144 -4.85 25.38 -1.42
N ASP A 145 -5.73 24.87 -2.27
CA ASP A 145 -6.16 25.58 -3.46
C ASP A 145 -7.27 26.61 -3.16
N THR A 146 -7.77 27.27 -4.20
CA THR A 146 -8.85 28.27 -4.09
C THR A 146 -10.16 27.70 -3.53
N PHE A 147 -10.34 26.38 -3.57
CA PHE A 147 -11.52 25.67 -3.07
C PHE A 147 -11.31 25.10 -1.66
N GLY A 148 -10.11 25.22 -1.08
CA GLY A 148 -9.79 24.64 0.23
C GLY A 148 -9.38 23.16 0.17
N ARG A 149 -9.12 22.62 -1.02
CA ARG A 149 -8.59 21.26 -1.18
C ARG A 149 -7.08 21.30 -0.96
N ARG A 150 -6.52 20.26 -0.34
CA ARG A 150 -5.07 20.17 -0.21
C ARG A 150 -4.40 20.09 -1.58
N SER A 151 -3.33 20.86 -1.76
CA SER A 151 -2.44 20.83 -2.93
C SER A 151 -0.99 20.59 -2.48
N ASN A 152 -0.10 20.30 -3.42
CA ASN A 152 1.33 20.04 -3.22
C ASN A 152 1.61 19.12 -2.02
N TYR A 153 0.85 18.03 -1.98
CA TYR A 153 1.01 16.98 -1.00
C TYR A 153 1.79 15.81 -1.61
N THR A 154 2.47 15.06 -0.77
CA THR A 154 3.16 13.83 -1.16
C THR A 154 2.55 12.67 -0.39
N ILE A 155 2.19 11.60 -1.11
CA ILE A 155 1.74 10.34 -0.53
C ILE A 155 2.82 9.30 -0.81
N GLU A 156 3.27 8.60 0.20
CA GLU A 156 4.23 7.52 0.05
C GLU A 156 3.52 6.23 -0.36
N VAL A 157 4.16 5.46 -1.23
CA VAL A 157 3.67 4.16 -1.67
C VAL A 157 4.51 3.08 -1.00
N TYR A 158 3.83 2.15 -0.32
CA TYR A 158 4.45 1.05 0.39
C TYR A 158 4.01 -0.28 -0.19
N GLU A 159 4.91 -1.26 -0.13
CA GLU A 159 4.64 -2.66 -0.40
C GLU A 159 4.93 -3.48 0.86
N MET A 160 4.03 -4.40 1.21
CA MET A 160 4.27 -5.29 2.32
C MET A 160 5.22 -6.42 1.88
N LYS A 161 6.37 -6.54 2.55
CA LYS A 161 7.33 -7.63 2.38
C LYS A 161 7.35 -8.51 3.63
N ALA A 162 8.06 -9.64 3.57
CA ALA A 162 8.20 -10.55 4.71
C ALA A 162 8.86 -9.89 5.94
N ALA A 163 9.72 -8.89 5.74
CA ALA A 163 10.35 -8.13 6.81
C ALA A 163 9.50 -6.95 7.34
N GLY A 164 8.33 -6.70 6.75
CA GLY A 164 7.45 -5.57 7.06
C GLY A 164 7.20 -4.64 5.87
N PRO A 165 6.51 -3.50 6.11
CA PRO A 165 6.17 -2.55 5.06
C PRO A 165 7.43 -1.82 4.58
N ARG A 166 7.67 -1.82 3.27
CA ARG A 166 8.79 -1.14 2.64
C ARG A 166 8.29 -0.06 1.69
N LYS A 167 8.84 1.15 1.79
CA LYS A 167 8.57 2.24 0.85
C LYS A 167 9.16 1.88 -0.53
N ILE A 168 8.35 1.97 -1.57
CA ILE A 168 8.74 1.67 -2.96
C ILE A 168 8.71 2.92 -3.85
N GLY A 169 8.15 4.02 -3.36
CA GLY A 169 8.01 5.23 -4.14
C GLY A 169 7.18 6.29 -3.43
N TYR A 170 6.86 7.34 -4.17
CA TYR A 170 5.94 8.37 -3.73
C TYR A 170 5.10 8.86 -4.90
N TRP A 171 3.97 9.48 -4.59
CA TRP A 171 3.10 10.14 -5.54
C TRP A 171 2.88 11.59 -5.11
N ASN A 172 2.99 12.50 -6.07
CA ASN A 172 2.53 13.87 -5.91
C ASN A 172 1.80 14.34 -7.18
N GLU A 173 1.14 15.51 -7.11
CA GLU A 173 0.31 15.99 -8.21
C GLU A 173 1.11 16.40 -9.46
N TYR A 174 2.40 16.71 -9.31
CA TYR A 174 3.28 17.23 -10.37
C TYR A 174 4.01 16.11 -11.12
N GLU A 175 4.73 15.25 -10.39
CA GLU A 175 5.55 14.16 -10.91
C GLU A 175 4.76 12.85 -11.11
N LYS A 176 3.52 12.80 -10.62
CA LYS A 176 2.72 11.56 -10.53
C LYS A 176 3.47 10.54 -9.67
N PHE A 177 3.39 9.26 -10.03
CA PHE A 177 4.07 8.21 -9.28
C PHE A 177 5.55 8.15 -9.68
N VAL A 178 6.43 8.31 -8.69
CA VAL A 178 7.87 8.15 -8.82
C VAL A 178 8.28 6.90 -8.06
N TYR A 179 8.79 5.92 -8.79
CA TYR A 179 9.34 4.70 -8.22
C TYR A 179 10.75 4.97 -7.68
N ILE A 180 10.99 4.63 -6.41
CA ILE A 180 12.32 4.72 -5.81
C ILE A 180 12.99 3.36 -6.02
N MET A 181 13.92 3.30 -6.97
CA MET A 181 14.84 2.17 -7.08
C MET A 181 15.79 2.22 -5.89
N ASP A 182 15.67 1.24 -5.00
CA ASP A 182 16.70 1.04 -4.00
C ASP A 182 17.97 0.51 -4.70
N PRO A 183 19.13 1.17 -4.59
CA PRO A 183 20.38 0.69 -5.17
C PRO A 183 20.83 -0.68 -4.62
N GLN A 184 20.23 -1.17 -3.52
CA GLN A 184 20.41 -2.57 -3.09
C GLN A 184 19.76 -3.58 -4.05
N VAL A 185 18.75 -3.17 -4.84
CA VAL A 185 18.05 -4.02 -5.82
C VAL A 185 18.84 -4.14 -7.13
N THR A 186 19.80 -3.25 -7.42
CA THR A 186 20.74 -3.49 -8.53
C THR A 186 21.74 -4.61 -8.25
N ASN A 187 21.92 -5.03 -6.99
CA ASN A 187 22.58 -6.29 -6.65
C ASN A 187 21.62 -7.50 -6.66
N GLU A 188 20.31 -7.26 -6.85
CA GLU A 188 19.29 -8.28 -7.06
C GLU A 188 19.10 -8.66 -8.54
N SER A 189 20.15 -8.60 -9.36
CA SER A 189 20.25 -9.61 -10.44
C SER A 189 20.17 -11.04 -9.89
N SER A 190 20.40 -11.21 -8.58
CA SER A 190 20.19 -12.43 -7.76
C SER A 190 18.75 -12.69 -7.30
N SER A 191 17.77 -11.79 -7.53
CA SER A 191 16.37 -12.00 -7.11
C SER A 191 15.68 -13.14 -7.86
N VAL A 192 16.04 -13.34 -9.12
CA VAL A 192 15.58 -14.48 -9.91
C VAL A 192 16.27 -15.78 -9.46
N GLU A 193 17.57 -15.72 -9.12
CA GLU A 193 18.33 -16.89 -8.64
C GLU A 193 17.76 -17.47 -7.33
N ASN A 194 17.17 -16.60 -6.49
CA ASN A 194 16.58 -16.99 -5.21
C ASN A 194 15.09 -17.35 -5.23
N ARG A 195 14.40 -17.15 -6.36
CA ARG A 195 13.01 -17.55 -6.52
C ARG A 195 12.91 -18.88 -7.27
N THR A 196 12.31 -19.88 -6.63
CA THR A 196 11.93 -21.12 -7.33
C THR A 196 10.76 -20.83 -8.27
N ILE A 197 11.01 -20.89 -9.58
CA ILE A 197 10.02 -20.73 -10.63
C ILE A 197 9.16 -22.00 -10.72
N VAL A 198 7.84 -21.84 -10.74
CA VAL A 198 6.92 -22.97 -10.97
C VAL A 198 6.78 -23.16 -12.47
N VAL A 199 7.12 -24.36 -12.95
CA VAL A 199 7.02 -24.74 -14.36
C VAL A 199 5.82 -25.67 -14.49
N THR A 200 4.72 -25.14 -15.03
CA THR A 200 3.52 -25.95 -15.32
C THR A 200 3.77 -26.88 -16.51
N THR A 201 3.29 -28.11 -16.41
CA THR A 201 3.47 -29.14 -17.44
C THR A 201 2.34 -30.17 -17.42
N ILE A 202 2.30 -31.06 -18.40
CA ILE A 202 1.30 -32.13 -18.53
C ILE A 202 2.01 -33.48 -18.75
N MET A 203 1.44 -34.56 -18.21
CA MET A 203 1.99 -35.91 -18.38
C MET A 203 1.68 -36.44 -19.78
N GLU A 204 2.68 -36.47 -20.65
CA GLU A 204 2.54 -36.94 -22.02
C GLU A 204 3.87 -37.58 -22.48
N ALA A 205 3.82 -38.85 -22.87
CA ALA A 205 5.00 -39.53 -23.40
C ALA A 205 5.27 -39.08 -24.85
N PRO A 206 6.55 -38.83 -25.24
CA PRO A 206 7.79 -38.95 -24.47
C PRO A 206 8.28 -37.64 -23.82
N TYR A 207 7.41 -36.63 -23.69
CA TYR A 207 7.76 -35.29 -23.24
C TYR A 207 7.95 -35.20 -21.73
N VAL A 208 6.99 -35.68 -20.93
CA VAL A 208 7.06 -35.74 -19.48
C VAL A 208 6.39 -37.02 -18.99
N MET A 209 7.16 -37.83 -18.27
CA MET A 209 6.78 -39.16 -17.77
C MET A 209 7.28 -39.31 -16.33
N TYR A 210 6.67 -40.23 -15.58
CA TYR A 210 7.21 -40.61 -14.28
C TYR A 210 8.36 -41.61 -14.47
N LYS A 211 9.44 -41.43 -13.72
CA LYS A 211 10.47 -42.47 -13.60
C LYS A 211 9.89 -43.72 -12.96
N LYS A 212 10.43 -44.90 -13.29
CA LYS A 212 9.98 -46.18 -12.72
C LYS A 212 9.97 -46.21 -11.18
N ASN A 213 10.91 -45.53 -10.53
CA ASN A 213 11.05 -45.43 -9.08
C ASN A 213 10.63 -44.06 -8.53
N HIS A 214 9.73 -43.34 -9.21
CA HIS A 214 9.28 -42.00 -8.82
C HIS A 214 8.72 -41.91 -7.38
N MET A 215 8.18 -43.01 -6.84
CA MET A 215 7.67 -43.07 -5.46
C MET A 215 8.77 -42.96 -4.40
N LEU A 216 10.02 -43.23 -4.76
CA LEU A 216 11.19 -43.14 -3.88
C LEU A 216 11.98 -41.84 -4.09
N MET A 217 11.51 -40.97 -4.98
CA MET A 217 12.16 -39.72 -5.37
C MET A 217 11.29 -38.53 -4.95
N ASP A 218 11.91 -37.37 -4.77
CA ASP A 218 11.24 -36.14 -4.38
C ASP A 218 11.41 -35.04 -5.43
N GLY A 219 10.47 -34.08 -5.45
CA GLY A 219 10.55 -32.91 -6.29
C GLY A 219 10.59 -33.23 -7.80
N ASN A 220 11.54 -32.61 -8.50
CA ASN A 220 11.71 -32.71 -9.96
C ASN A 220 12.26 -34.07 -10.39
N ASP A 221 12.98 -34.78 -9.51
CA ASP A 221 13.67 -36.03 -9.86
C ASP A 221 12.71 -37.16 -10.19
N ARG A 222 11.44 -37.03 -9.81
CA ARG A 222 10.36 -37.97 -10.10
C ARG A 222 10.01 -38.06 -11.59
N TYR A 223 10.37 -37.04 -12.37
CA TYR A 223 9.97 -36.90 -13.78
C TYR A 223 11.16 -37.18 -14.72
N GLU A 224 10.85 -37.70 -15.90
CA GLU A 224 11.80 -37.89 -17.01
C GLU A 224 11.12 -37.59 -18.36
N GLY A 225 11.91 -37.28 -19.40
CA GLY A 225 11.41 -37.03 -20.75
C GLY A 225 12.00 -35.77 -21.38
N TYR A 226 11.67 -35.55 -22.65
CA TYR A 226 12.26 -34.46 -23.45
C TYR A 226 12.10 -33.07 -22.81
N CYS A 227 10.91 -32.75 -22.29
CA CYS A 227 10.65 -31.43 -21.69
C CYS A 227 11.29 -31.28 -20.31
N VAL A 228 11.56 -32.39 -19.60
CA VAL A 228 12.28 -32.38 -18.33
C VAL A 228 13.75 -32.00 -18.55
N ASP A 229 14.38 -32.61 -19.57
CA ASP A 229 15.75 -32.31 -19.95
C ASP A 229 15.88 -30.87 -20.47
N LEU A 230 14.95 -30.44 -21.31
CA LEU A 230 14.90 -29.07 -21.81
C LEU A 230 14.75 -28.04 -20.68
N ALA A 231 13.86 -28.28 -19.71
CA ALA A 231 13.68 -27.39 -18.57
C ALA A 231 14.95 -27.30 -17.71
N SER A 232 15.68 -28.41 -17.55
CA SER A 232 16.97 -28.45 -16.85
C SER A 232 18.04 -27.61 -17.58
N GLU A 233 18.16 -27.76 -18.90
CA GLU A 233 19.14 -26.98 -19.69
C GLU A 233 18.81 -25.49 -19.72
N ILE A 234 17.52 -25.11 -19.83
CA ILE A 234 17.09 -23.71 -19.70
C ILE A 234 17.44 -23.17 -18.31
N ALA A 235 17.10 -23.92 -17.24
CA ALA A 235 17.37 -23.49 -15.88
C ALA A 235 18.87 -23.31 -15.61
N LYS A 236 19.71 -24.20 -16.15
CA LYS A 236 21.17 -24.12 -16.08
C LYS A 236 21.73 -22.95 -16.86
N HIS A 237 21.20 -22.66 -18.06
CA HIS A 237 21.67 -21.56 -18.88
C HIS A 237 21.28 -20.20 -18.29
N VAL A 238 20.08 -20.09 -17.74
CA VAL A 238 19.55 -18.83 -17.17
C VAL A 238 19.97 -18.65 -15.69
N GLY A 239 20.37 -19.71 -14.99
CA GLY A 239 20.79 -19.65 -13.59
C GLY A 239 19.64 -19.61 -12.59
N ILE A 240 18.54 -20.30 -12.86
CA ILE A 240 17.31 -20.25 -12.04
C ILE A 240 17.01 -21.56 -11.33
N ARG A 241 16.36 -21.47 -10.17
CA ARG A 241 15.76 -22.64 -9.48
C ARG A 241 14.34 -22.84 -9.99
N TYR A 242 13.92 -24.09 -10.21
CA TYR A 242 12.58 -24.38 -10.70
C TYR A 242 11.96 -25.60 -10.04
N LYS A 243 10.62 -25.69 -10.08
CA LYS A 243 9.83 -26.84 -9.64
C LYS A 243 8.83 -27.20 -10.73
N LEU A 244 8.86 -28.45 -11.18
CA LEU A 244 7.85 -29.00 -12.08
C LEU A 244 6.53 -29.17 -11.32
N SER A 245 5.45 -28.70 -11.93
CA SER A 245 4.08 -28.83 -11.43
C SER A 245 3.21 -29.38 -12.55
N VAL A 246 2.56 -30.52 -12.31
CA VAL A 246 1.63 -31.10 -13.28
C VAL A 246 0.29 -30.38 -13.19
N VAL A 247 -0.25 -29.96 -14.32
CA VAL A 247 -1.55 -29.30 -14.41
C VAL A 247 -2.66 -30.19 -13.82
N PRO A 248 -3.44 -29.73 -12.83
CA PRO A 248 -4.38 -30.57 -12.10
C PRO A 248 -5.53 -31.14 -12.94
N ASP A 249 -6.01 -30.39 -13.93
CA ASP A 249 -7.14 -30.79 -14.77
C ASP A 249 -6.74 -31.61 -16.01
N GLY A 250 -5.43 -31.81 -16.23
CA GLY A 250 -4.90 -32.58 -17.35
C GLY A 250 -5.17 -31.97 -18.73
N LYS A 251 -5.40 -30.65 -18.83
CA LYS A 251 -5.69 -29.97 -20.10
C LYS A 251 -4.58 -29.02 -20.50
N TYR A 252 -4.36 -28.86 -21.81
CA TYR A 252 -3.45 -27.83 -22.33
C TYR A 252 -4.00 -26.42 -22.06
N GLY A 253 -5.24 -26.20 -22.48
CA GLY A 253 -5.96 -24.97 -22.23
C GLY A 253 -6.97 -24.66 -23.32
N ALA A 254 -8.19 -24.39 -22.91
CA ALA A 254 -9.30 -23.99 -23.75
C ALA A 254 -10.08 -22.88 -23.05
N ARG A 255 -10.58 -21.93 -23.86
CA ARG A 255 -11.40 -20.85 -23.35
C ARG A 255 -12.86 -21.29 -23.36
N ASP A 256 -13.48 -21.25 -22.18
CA ASP A 256 -14.91 -21.49 -22.05
C ASP A 256 -15.70 -20.40 -22.84
N PRO A 257 -16.61 -20.79 -23.74
CA PRO A 257 -17.34 -19.84 -24.58
C PRO A 257 -18.34 -18.99 -23.79
N GLU A 258 -18.85 -19.48 -22.67
CA GLU A 258 -19.84 -18.78 -21.82
C GLU A 258 -19.13 -17.96 -20.75
N THR A 259 -18.30 -18.59 -19.92
CA THR A 259 -17.63 -17.92 -18.80
C THR A 259 -16.41 -17.12 -19.22
N LYS A 260 -15.92 -17.31 -20.44
CA LYS A 260 -14.71 -16.70 -21.00
C LYS A 260 -13.42 -17.00 -20.23
N THR A 261 -13.45 -17.98 -19.33
CA THR A 261 -12.31 -18.40 -18.50
C THR A 261 -11.43 -19.41 -19.24
N TRP A 262 -10.13 -19.42 -18.93
CA TRP A 262 -9.18 -20.39 -19.46
C TRP A 262 -8.97 -21.54 -18.47
N ASN A 263 -9.02 -22.78 -18.96
CA ASN A 263 -8.60 -23.95 -18.18
C ASN A 263 -7.18 -24.39 -18.55
N GLY A 264 -6.72 -25.52 -17.99
CA GLY A 264 -5.44 -26.10 -18.30
C GLY A 264 -4.23 -25.23 -17.94
N MET A 265 -3.10 -25.55 -18.55
CA MET A 265 -1.84 -24.81 -18.40
C MET A 265 -1.98 -23.33 -18.80
N VAL A 266 -2.83 -23.00 -19.79
CA VAL A 266 -3.11 -21.61 -20.15
C VAL A 266 -3.76 -20.85 -18.98
N GLY A 267 -4.72 -21.47 -18.29
CA GLY A 267 -5.36 -20.88 -17.11
C GLY A 267 -4.36 -20.58 -16.00
N GLU A 268 -3.45 -21.49 -15.70
CA GLU A 268 -2.41 -21.29 -14.68
C GLU A 268 -1.50 -20.09 -14.98
N LEU A 269 -1.18 -19.83 -16.26
CA LEU A 269 -0.36 -18.68 -16.64
C LEU A 269 -1.15 -17.36 -16.64
N VAL A 270 -2.42 -17.39 -17.02
CA VAL A 270 -3.28 -16.19 -17.09
C VAL A 270 -3.64 -15.71 -15.69
N TYR A 271 -3.85 -16.62 -14.73
CA TYR A 271 -4.34 -16.29 -13.40
C TYR A 271 -3.25 -16.28 -12.32
N GLY A 272 -2.05 -16.79 -12.62
CA GLY A 272 -0.89 -16.80 -11.73
C GLY A 272 -1.04 -17.71 -10.52
#